data_AF-A0A845AG17-F1
#
_entry.id   AF-A0A845AG17-F1
#
_cell.length_a   1.000
_cell.length_b   1.000
_cell.length_c   1.000
_cell.angle_alpha   90.00
_cell.angle_beta   90.00
_cell.angle_gamma   90.00
#
_symmetry.space_group_name_H-M   'P 1'
#
loop_
_entity.id
_entity.type
_entity.pdbx_description
1 polymer ?
#
loop_
_entity_poly.entity_id
_entity_poly.type
_entity_poly.pdbx_seq_one_letter_code
_entity_poly.pdbx_strand_id
1 'polypeptide(L)'
;MAEADPDIAVQAAPIAEREIAGAGPLDEAVRGAREPFVVRGLVADWPLVRAGLNSADDARAYLLRKRRDVPFTVSLGESGAGGRLFYDDSMGMNFRSGRGRLDDIFSQMAVRENDPDCPAVYLASIDTRQFFDGLDEDHPIPLGDRDLLKSIWIGTRTRIAAHNDFPDNLACCAVGRRRFTLFPPEQFRNLYLGPVDNTPAGRAISMVDFHAPDFARFPRFREALQHAQITELEPGDALFIPSMWWHHVEGLAPFNVLMNYWWRDTPRWLGQPQDALNHAMLSIRDLPHEEKRIWRDLFDYYVFENDEAVTAHIPEKARSVLDRLTPQSASRIRNFILQQLGKG
;
A
#
# COMPACT_ATOMS: atom_id res chain seq x y z
N MET A 1 -18.34 -29.82 -10.05
CA MET A 1 -18.83 -29.16 -8.83
C MET A 1 -17.73 -29.30 -7.79
N ALA A 2 -16.80 -28.35 -7.76
CA ALA A 2 -15.83 -28.28 -6.69
C ALA A 2 -16.53 -27.65 -5.48
N GLU A 3 -16.53 -28.35 -4.35
CA GLU A 3 -16.96 -27.80 -3.07
C GLU A 3 -16.17 -26.51 -2.80
N ALA A 4 -16.88 -25.42 -2.54
CA ALA A 4 -16.27 -24.18 -2.10
C ALA A 4 -15.68 -24.44 -0.70
N ASP A 5 -14.35 -24.54 -0.63
CA ASP A 5 -13.58 -24.53 0.61
C ASP A 5 -13.92 -23.24 1.38
N PRO A 6 -14.03 -23.28 2.72
CA PRO A 6 -14.70 -22.24 3.50
C PRO A 6 -14.00 -20.89 3.37
N ASP A 7 -14.83 -19.85 3.46
CA ASP A 7 -14.50 -18.43 3.50
C ASP A 7 -13.13 -18.18 4.14
N ILE A 8 -12.24 -17.43 3.48
CA ILE A 8 -10.86 -17.14 3.96
C ILE A 8 -10.85 -16.65 5.42
N ALA A 9 -11.93 -15.98 5.84
CA ALA A 9 -12.18 -15.55 7.20
C ALA A 9 -12.10 -16.68 8.25
N VAL A 10 -12.38 -17.93 7.88
CA VAL A 10 -12.35 -19.10 8.78
C VAL A 10 -10.92 -19.60 9.05
N GLN A 11 -9.95 -19.26 8.20
CA GLN A 11 -8.57 -19.77 8.29
C GLN A 11 -7.54 -18.74 8.78
N ALA A 12 -7.82 -17.44 8.66
CA ALA A 12 -6.88 -16.39 9.07
C ALA A 12 -6.93 -16.12 10.59
N ALA A 13 -5.76 -15.96 11.22
CA ALA A 13 -5.67 -15.55 12.63
C ALA A 13 -6.09 -14.08 12.80
N PRO A 14 -6.70 -13.67 13.93
CA PRO A 14 -6.95 -12.25 14.17
C PRO A 14 -5.64 -11.46 14.31
N ILE A 15 -5.58 -10.24 13.77
CA ILE A 15 -4.47 -9.31 14.04
C ILE A 15 -4.50 -8.90 15.51
N ALA A 16 -3.34 -8.88 16.17
CA ALA A 16 -3.23 -8.51 17.56
C ALA A 16 -3.70 -7.07 17.82
N GLU A 17 -4.49 -6.87 18.88
CA GLU A 17 -4.90 -5.54 19.33
C GLU A 17 -3.93 -5.02 20.39
N ARG A 18 -3.67 -3.71 20.38
CA ARG A 18 -2.88 -3.02 21.39
C ARG A 18 -3.66 -1.85 21.97
N GLU A 19 -3.74 -1.81 23.30
CA GLU A 19 -4.25 -0.64 24.01
C GLU A 19 -3.17 0.45 24.03
N ILE A 20 -3.47 1.60 23.44
CA ILE A 20 -2.56 2.75 23.38
C ILE A 20 -3.32 3.97 23.93
N ALA A 21 -2.98 4.38 25.14
CA ALA A 21 -3.56 5.55 25.79
C ALA A 21 -2.68 6.79 25.54
N GLY A 22 -3.05 7.61 24.54
CA GLY A 22 -2.43 8.91 24.27
C GLY A 22 -1.29 8.89 23.25
N ALA A 23 -0.66 10.06 23.09
CA ALA A 23 0.20 10.39 21.95
C ALA A 23 1.60 9.74 21.97
N GLY A 24 2.33 9.81 23.10
CA GLY A 24 3.68 9.24 23.23
C GLY A 24 3.72 7.71 23.04
N PRO A 25 2.77 6.95 23.61
CA PRO A 25 2.75 5.49 23.46
C PRO A 25 2.57 4.98 22.02
N LEU A 26 1.98 5.76 21.11
CA LEU A 26 1.83 5.33 19.71
C LEU A 26 3.17 5.33 18.96
N ASP A 27 3.96 6.40 19.08
CA ASP A 27 5.29 6.47 18.47
C ASP A 27 6.19 5.32 18.95
N GLU A 28 6.19 5.06 20.26
CA GLU A 28 6.95 3.95 20.86
C GLU A 28 6.45 2.59 20.34
N ALA A 29 5.15 2.39 20.24
CA ALA A 29 4.56 1.13 19.80
C ALA A 29 4.90 0.77 18.35
N VAL A 30 5.04 1.76 17.45
CA VAL A 30 5.41 1.51 16.05
C VAL A 30 6.92 1.43 15.86
N ARG A 31 7.72 1.99 16.77
CA ARG A 31 9.17 2.06 16.64
C ARG A 31 9.79 0.65 16.67
N GLY A 32 10.30 0.21 15.53
CA GLY A 32 10.90 -1.11 15.38
C GLY A 32 9.89 -2.27 15.36
N ALA A 33 8.59 -1.98 15.35
CA ALA A 33 7.56 -3.01 15.21
C ALA A 33 7.67 -3.68 13.82
N ARG A 34 7.62 -5.01 13.80
CA ARG A 34 7.74 -5.83 12.58
C ARG A 34 6.49 -6.64 12.24
N GLU A 35 5.48 -6.55 13.10
CA GLU A 35 4.20 -7.23 12.97
C GLU A 35 3.05 -6.21 13.01
N PRO A 36 1.95 -6.45 12.29
CA PRO A 36 0.79 -5.57 12.31
C PRO A 36 0.09 -5.63 13.65
N PHE A 37 -0.55 -4.52 14.01
CA PHE A 37 -1.43 -4.46 15.18
C PHE A 37 -2.53 -3.44 14.99
N VAL A 38 -3.66 -3.66 15.65
CA VAL A 38 -4.82 -2.77 15.65
C VAL A 38 -4.84 -1.94 16.93
N VAL A 39 -5.20 -0.67 16.82
CA VAL A 39 -5.50 0.22 17.93
C VAL A 39 -6.94 0.69 17.79
N ARG A 40 -7.81 0.15 18.64
CA ARG A 40 -9.24 0.46 18.60
C ARG A 40 -9.49 1.89 19.04
N GLY A 41 -10.34 2.61 18.29
CA GLY A 41 -10.76 3.97 18.61
C GLY A 41 -9.65 5.01 18.67
N LEU A 42 -8.45 4.74 18.12
CA LEU A 42 -7.30 5.67 18.15
C LEU A 42 -7.66 7.07 17.67
N VAL A 43 -8.53 7.15 16.67
CA VAL A 43 -8.90 8.40 15.98
C VAL A 43 -10.39 8.71 16.10
N ALA A 44 -11.07 8.12 17.10
CA ALA A 44 -12.52 8.24 17.26
C ALA A 44 -13.02 9.68 17.44
N ASP A 45 -12.15 10.60 17.89
CA ASP A 45 -12.47 12.00 18.13
C ASP A 45 -12.32 12.91 16.90
N TRP A 46 -11.80 12.38 15.79
CA TRP A 46 -11.60 13.14 14.56
C TRP A 46 -12.90 13.73 13.99
N PRO A 47 -12.87 14.97 13.46
CA PRO A 47 -14.05 15.60 12.86
C PRO A 47 -14.68 14.77 11.74
N LEU A 48 -13.86 14.16 10.87
CA LEU A 48 -14.36 13.31 9.79
C LEU A 48 -15.00 12.02 10.32
N VAL A 49 -14.44 11.41 11.37
CA VAL A 49 -15.02 10.22 12.02
C VAL A 49 -16.37 10.55 12.61
N ARG A 50 -16.47 11.64 13.38
CA ARG A 50 -17.75 12.11 13.95
C ARG A 50 -18.79 12.42 12.87
N ALA A 51 -18.38 13.05 11.77
CA ALA A 51 -19.27 13.30 10.64
C ALA A 51 -19.76 11.99 10.00
N GLY A 52 -18.85 11.04 9.76
CA GLY A 52 -19.18 9.73 9.18
C GLY A 52 -20.05 8.84 10.06
N LEU A 53 -19.91 8.94 11.38
CA LEU A 53 -20.79 8.29 12.35
C LEU A 53 -22.21 8.87 12.35
N ASN A 54 -22.37 10.15 11.98
CA ASN A 54 -23.70 10.74 11.80
C ASN A 54 -24.35 10.28 10.49
N SER A 55 -23.66 10.49 9.36
CA SER A 55 -24.11 10.00 8.06
C SER A 55 -23.01 10.04 7.00
N ALA A 56 -23.18 9.28 5.92
CA ALA A 56 -22.30 9.37 4.75
C ALA A 56 -22.37 10.75 4.09
N ASP A 57 -23.54 11.41 4.10
CA ASP A 57 -23.72 12.77 3.59
C ASP A 57 -22.95 13.82 4.40
N ASP A 58 -22.89 13.67 5.72
CA ASP A 58 -22.14 14.57 6.60
C ASP A 58 -20.63 14.45 6.35
N ALA A 59 -20.14 13.23 6.18
CA ALA A 59 -18.75 12.98 5.80
C ALA A 59 -18.43 13.57 4.41
N ARG A 60 -19.30 13.36 3.41
CA ARG A 60 -19.18 13.97 2.09
C ARG A 60 -19.14 15.49 2.19
N ALA A 61 -20.08 16.09 2.92
CA ALA A 61 -20.15 17.54 3.13
C ALA A 61 -18.90 18.10 3.83
N TYR A 62 -18.35 17.38 4.82
CA TYR A 62 -17.11 17.74 5.49
C TYR A 62 -15.93 17.79 4.50
N LEU A 63 -15.73 16.73 3.71
CA LEU A 63 -14.67 16.66 2.71
C LEU A 63 -14.86 17.71 1.61
N LEU A 64 -16.09 17.98 1.18
CA LEU A 64 -16.39 19.02 0.20
C LEU A 64 -16.04 20.42 0.71
N ARG A 65 -16.23 20.73 2.00
CA ARG A 65 -15.82 22.03 2.57
C ARG A 65 -14.30 22.22 2.58
N LYS A 66 -13.56 21.11 2.68
CA LYS A 66 -12.10 21.08 2.73
C LYS A 66 -11.47 20.93 1.35
N ARG A 67 -12.22 20.56 0.31
CA ARG A 67 -11.65 20.28 -1.02
C ARG A 67 -11.06 21.54 -1.64
N ARG A 68 -9.98 21.36 -2.40
CA ARG A 68 -9.52 22.34 -3.37
C ARG A 68 -10.25 22.19 -4.69
N ASP A 69 -10.26 23.28 -5.47
CA ASP A 69 -10.80 23.28 -6.82
C ASP A 69 -9.79 22.68 -7.82
N VAL A 70 -9.54 21.38 -7.67
CA VAL A 70 -8.67 20.59 -8.54
C VAL A 70 -9.38 19.30 -8.95
N PRO A 71 -9.15 18.80 -10.18
CA PRO A 71 -9.76 17.55 -10.63
C PRO A 71 -9.11 16.33 -9.97
N PHE A 72 -9.93 15.51 -9.33
CA PHE A 72 -9.57 14.25 -8.68
C PHE A 72 -9.54 13.12 -9.69
N THR A 73 -8.54 12.25 -9.59
CA THR A 73 -8.50 10.99 -10.33
C THR A 73 -9.43 9.98 -9.64
N VAL A 74 -10.25 9.29 -10.43
CA VAL A 74 -11.22 8.31 -9.96
C VAL A 74 -11.16 7.06 -10.84
N SER A 75 -11.22 5.90 -10.21
CA SER A 75 -11.38 4.61 -10.88
C SER A 75 -12.84 4.18 -10.81
N LEU A 76 -13.39 3.81 -11.97
CA LEU A 76 -14.75 3.31 -12.13
C LEU A 76 -14.67 1.85 -12.56
N GLY A 77 -15.04 0.94 -11.67
CA GLY A 77 -15.11 -0.49 -11.95
C GLY A 77 -16.21 -0.85 -12.95
N GLU A 78 -16.22 -2.10 -13.37
CA GLU A 78 -17.31 -2.68 -14.15
C GLU A 78 -18.45 -3.19 -13.26
N SER A 79 -19.70 -3.09 -13.77
CA SER A 79 -20.86 -3.71 -13.12
C SER A 79 -20.68 -5.23 -13.02
N GLY A 80 -21.12 -5.82 -11.91
CA GLY A 80 -21.04 -7.27 -11.70
C GLY A 80 -19.66 -7.80 -11.29
N ALA A 81 -18.62 -6.97 -11.23
CA ALA A 81 -17.28 -7.37 -10.77
C ALA A 81 -17.15 -7.50 -9.23
N GLY A 82 -18.25 -7.39 -8.48
CA GLY A 82 -18.25 -7.49 -7.01
C GLY A 82 -17.37 -6.43 -6.33
N GLY A 83 -17.21 -5.26 -6.94
CA GLY A 83 -16.34 -4.18 -6.48
C GLY A 83 -14.83 -4.47 -6.62
N ARG A 84 -14.44 -5.57 -7.29
CA ARG A 84 -13.04 -5.93 -7.50
C ARG A 84 -12.44 -5.09 -8.63
N LEU A 85 -11.45 -4.27 -8.29
CA LEU A 85 -10.63 -3.53 -9.26
C LEU A 85 -9.39 -4.36 -9.58
N PHE A 86 -9.33 -4.95 -10.77
CA PHE A 86 -8.40 -6.02 -11.14
C PHE A 86 -8.17 -6.08 -12.66
N TYR A 87 -7.55 -7.17 -13.12
CA TYR A 87 -7.41 -7.50 -14.53
C TYR A 87 -8.64 -8.22 -15.09
N ASP A 88 -8.92 -8.04 -16.38
CA ASP A 88 -9.75 -8.92 -17.19
C ASP A 88 -8.96 -10.14 -17.72
N ASP A 89 -9.62 -11.02 -18.48
CA ASP A 89 -9.00 -12.23 -19.04
C ASP A 89 -7.86 -11.94 -20.04
N SER A 90 -7.83 -10.74 -20.62
CA SER A 90 -6.78 -10.27 -21.52
C SER A 90 -5.63 -9.54 -20.79
N MET A 91 -5.68 -9.49 -19.45
CA MET A 91 -4.79 -8.69 -18.60
C MET A 91 -4.93 -7.18 -18.80
N GLY A 92 -6.03 -6.72 -19.40
CA GLY A 92 -6.49 -5.34 -19.36
C GLY A 92 -7.09 -5.00 -18.00
N MET A 93 -7.26 -3.72 -17.67
CA MET A 93 -7.89 -3.31 -16.41
C MET A 93 -9.41 -3.41 -16.53
N ASN A 94 -10.08 -4.08 -15.59
CA ASN A 94 -11.55 -4.18 -15.53
C ASN A 94 -12.22 -2.90 -14.98
N PHE A 95 -11.51 -1.77 -15.04
CA PHE A 95 -11.95 -0.48 -14.57
C PHE A 95 -11.36 0.61 -15.45
N ARG A 96 -12.00 1.77 -15.44
CA ARG A 96 -11.59 2.94 -16.21
C ARG A 96 -11.16 4.04 -15.26
N SER A 97 -10.04 4.67 -15.58
CA SER A 97 -9.58 5.87 -14.88
C SER A 97 -10.17 7.11 -15.53
N GLY A 98 -10.73 7.99 -14.73
CA GLY A 98 -11.25 9.30 -15.12
C GLY A 98 -10.75 10.40 -14.21
N ARG A 99 -11.08 11.65 -14.57
CA ARG A 99 -10.85 12.82 -13.71
C ARG A 99 -12.13 13.64 -13.60
N GLY A 100 -12.43 14.16 -12.41
CA GLY A 100 -13.65 14.93 -12.17
C GLY A 100 -13.57 15.79 -10.92
N ARG A 101 -14.55 16.68 -10.73
CA ARG A 101 -14.67 17.44 -9.49
C ARG A 101 -15.23 16.55 -8.38
N LEU A 102 -14.79 16.76 -7.14
CA LEU A 102 -15.20 15.92 -6.01
C LEU A 102 -16.71 15.98 -5.74
N ASP A 103 -17.35 17.13 -5.95
CA ASP A 103 -18.80 17.30 -5.81
C ASP A 103 -19.60 16.48 -6.82
N ASP A 104 -19.15 16.42 -8.08
CA ASP A 104 -19.80 15.59 -9.10
C ASP A 104 -19.65 14.10 -8.76
N ILE A 105 -18.45 13.68 -8.34
CA ILE A 105 -18.16 12.29 -7.96
C ILE A 105 -19.02 11.88 -6.76
N PHE A 106 -19.09 12.71 -5.72
CA PHE A 106 -19.89 12.43 -4.53
C PHE A 106 -21.39 12.42 -4.83
N SER A 107 -21.87 13.30 -5.71
CA SER A 107 -23.27 13.28 -6.14
C SER A 107 -23.61 11.97 -6.83
N GLN A 108 -22.72 11.45 -7.69
CA GLN A 108 -22.91 10.15 -8.33
C GLN A 108 -22.88 8.98 -7.34
N MET A 109 -21.96 9.01 -6.36
CA MET A 109 -21.92 8.00 -5.30
C MET A 109 -23.22 8.00 -4.48
N ALA A 110 -23.72 9.17 -4.08
CA ALA A 110 -24.93 9.30 -3.27
C ALA A 110 -26.18 8.77 -3.99
N VAL A 111 -26.33 9.09 -5.29
CA VAL A 111 -27.47 8.61 -6.10
C VAL A 111 -27.54 7.08 -6.16
N ARG A 112 -26.40 6.39 -6.10
CA ARG A 112 -26.30 4.94 -6.23
C ARG A 112 -25.95 4.23 -4.92
N GLU A 113 -26.02 4.91 -3.79
CA GLU A 113 -25.54 4.39 -2.51
C GLU A 113 -26.25 3.09 -2.08
N ASN A 114 -27.53 2.97 -2.43
CA ASN A 114 -28.37 1.80 -2.13
C ASN A 114 -28.49 0.82 -3.29
N ASP A 115 -27.78 1.03 -4.39
CA ASP A 115 -27.77 0.13 -5.54
C ASP A 115 -26.70 -0.96 -5.32
N PRO A 116 -27.09 -2.23 -5.07
CA PRO A 116 -26.14 -3.31 -4.84
C PRO A 116 -25.30 -3.63 -6.08
N ASP A 117 -25.76 -3.27 -7.28
CA ASP A 117 -25.09 -3.48 -8.55
C ASP A 117 -24.29 -2.25 -9.01
N CYS A 118 -24.21 -1.21 -8.16
CA CYS A 118 -23.43 -0.02 -8.45
C CYS A 118 -21.96 -0.42 -8.70
N PRO A 119 -21.38 -0.03 -9.84
CA PRO A 119 -19.96 -0.23 -10.08
C PRO A 119 -19.12 0.44 -8.99
N ALA A 120 -17.97 -0.15 -8.69
CA ALA A 120 -17.05 0.42 -7.73
C ALA A 120 -16.60 1.82 -8.18
N VAL A 121 -16.69 2.81 -7.29
CA VAL A 121 -16.09 4.12 -7.47
C VAL A 121 -14.99 4.27 -6.43
N TYR A 122 -13.76 4.52 -6.88
CA TYR A 122 -12.59 4.51 -6.00
C TYR A 122 -11.59 5.61 -6.33
N LEU A 123 -11.31 6.46 -5.36
CA LEU A 123 -10.26 7.46 -5.38
C LEU A 123 -9.15 6.91 -4.48
N ALA A 124 -8.02 6.55 -5.09
CA ALA A 124 -6.92 5.88 -4.41
C ALA A 124 -5.76 6.84 -4.17
N SER A 125 -5.18 6.78 -2.98
CA SER A 125 -3.92 7.46 -2.62
C SER A 125 -3.90 8.96 -2.96
N ILE A 126 -4.99 9.67 -2.66
CA ILE A 126 -5.06 11.12 -2.88
C ILE A 126 -4.20 11.83 -1.82
N ASP A 127 -3.23 12.63 -2.26
CA ASP A 127 -2.40 13.45 -1.37
C ASP A 127 -3.28 14.50 -0.68
N THR A 128 -3.39 14.42 0.66
CA THR A 128 -4.30 15.28 1.42
C THR A 128 -3.90 16.74 1.32
N ARG A 129 -2.59 17.04 1.32
CA ARG A 129 -2.07 18.41 1.24
C ARG A 129 -2.22 19.02 -0.13
N GLN A 130 -2.27 18.24 -1.20
CA GLN A 130 -2.43 18.78 -2.56
C GLN A 130 -3.90 19.02 -2.90
N PHE A 131 -4.80 18.18 -2.38
CA PHE A 131 -6.21 18.15 -2.79
C PHE A 131 -7.18 18.75 -1.78
N PHE A 132 -6.75 19.01 -0.54
CA PHE A 132 -7.58 19.58 0.52
C PHE A 132 -6.87 20.71 1.28
N ASP A 133 -7.65 21.65 1.80
CA ASP A 133 -7.24 22.74 2.68
C ASP A 133 -7.57 22.41 4.13
N GLY A 134 -6.58 22.39 5.00
CA GLY A 134 -6.81 22.21 6.44
C GLY A 134 -7.24 20.79 6.84
N LEU A 135 -7.13 19.79 5.96
CA LEU A 135 -7.53 18.41 6.27
C LEU A 135 -6.49 17.71 7.14
N ASP A 136 -5.20 17.99 6.92
CA ASP A 136 -4.10 17.42 7.68
C ASP A 136 -4.09 17.86 9.14
N GLU A 137 -4.46 19.11 9.35
CA GLU A 137 -4.48 19.81 10.63
C GLU A 137 -5.63 19.33 11.51
N ASP A 138 -6.77 18.98 10.89
CA ASP A 138 -7.93 18.42 11.57
C ASP A 138 -7.73 16.96 12.01
N HIS A 139 -6.76 16.25 11.39
CA HIS A 139 -6.50 14.82 11.62
C HIS A 139 -5.03 14.56 12.00
N PRO A 140 -4.57 15.09 13.15
CA PRO A 140 -3.20 14.87 13.60
C PRO A 140 -3.01 13.42 14.06
N ILE A 141 -1.81 12.89 13.81
CA ILE A 141 -1.35 11.60 14.33
C ILE A 141 -0.01 11.82 15.05
N PRO A 142 0.11 11.43 16.34
CA PRO A 142 1.30 11.69 17.14
C PRO A 142 2.41 10.65 16.89
N LEU A 143 3.05 10.69 15.72
CA LEU A 143 4.17 9.81 15.35
C LEU A 143 5.52 10.54 15.44
N GLY A 144 5.72 11.30 16.53
CA GLY A 144 6.93 12.09 16.77
C GLY A 144 7.22 13.11 15.66
N ASP A 145 8.51 13.34 15.39
CA ASP A 145 8.99 14.31 14.39
C ASP A 145 9.11 13.74 12.97
N ARG A 146 8.41 12.64 12.67
CA ARG A 146 8.49 12.00 11.35
C ARG A 146 7.88 12.88 10.26
N ASP A 147 8.53 12.90 9.11
CA ASP A 147 7.98 13.50 7.89
C ASP A 147 7.01 12.51 7.22
N LEU A 148 5.74 12.60 7.66
CA LEU A 148 4.66 11.74 7.20
C LEU A 148 4.15 12.18 5.83
N LEU A 149 4.13 11.25 4.88
CA LEU A 149 3.25 11.38 3.72
C LEU A 149 1.85 11.01 4.18
N LYS A 150 0.86 11.82 3.82
CA LYS A 150 -0.53 11.62 4.22
C LYS A 150 -1.39 11.51 2.98
N SER A 151 -2.24 10.49 2.96
CA SER A 151 -3.16 10.29 1.85
C SER A 151 -4.53 9.84 2.33
N ILE A 152 -5.50 9.97 1.44
CA ILE A 152 -6.90 9.60 1.68
C ILE A 152 -7.40 8.72 0.53
N TRP A 153 -8.16 7.69 0.89
CA TRP A 153 -8.83 6.77 -0.02
C TRP A 153 -10.32 6.89 0.22
N ILE A 154 -11.05 7.18 -0.85
CA ILE A 154 -12.49 7.39 -0.79
C ILE A 154 -13.12 6.45 -1.80
N GLY A 155 -14.14 5.71 -1.39
CA GLY A 155 -14.85 4.88 -2.36
C GLY A 155 -16.03 4.14 -1.80
N THR A 156 -16.72 3.46 -2.71
CA THR A 156 -17.85 2.60 -2.40
C THR A 156 -17.38 1.26 -1.85
N ARG A 157 -18.22 0.23 -1.92
CA ARG A 157 -17.75 -1.15 -1.72
C ARG A 157 -16.69 -1.48 -2.76
N THR A 158 -15.55 -1.96 -2.30
CA THR A 158 -14.39 -2.28 -3.16
C THR A 158 -13.66 -3.50 -2.62
N ARG A 159 -12.99 -4.23 -3.51
CA ARG A 159 -12.01 -5.27 -3.15
C ARG A 159 -10.71 -4.97 -3.87
N ILE A 160 -9.67 -4.64 -3.11
CA ILE A 160 -8.34 -4.32 -3.63
C ILE A 160 -7.44 -5.53 -3.37
N ALA A 161 -6.93 -6.13 -4.45
CA ALA A 161 -6.09 -7.33 -4.39
C ALA A 161 -4.86 -7.12 -3.48
N ALA A 162 -4.37 -8.22 -2.90
CA ALA A 162 -3.23 -8.17 -1.99
C ALA A 162 -2.00 -7.57 -2.68
N HIS A 163 -1.42 -6.54 -2.09
CA HIS A 163 -0.20 -5.87 -2.55
C HIS A 163 0.62 -5.47 -1.33
N ASN A 164 1.83 -4.95 -1.54
CA ASN A 164 2.65 -4.43 -0.46
C ASN A 164 3.12 -3.01 -0.76
N ASP A 165 3.57 -2.36 0.29
CA ASP A 165 4.20 -1.05 0.22
C ASP A 165 5.51 -1.03 0.96
N PHE A 166 6.46 -0.26 0.43
CA PHE A 166 7.77 -0.08 1.03
C PHE A 166 7.76 0.79 2.31
N PRO A 167 7.02 1.90 2.42
CA PRO A 167 6.91 2.60 3.71
C PRO A 167 6.12 1.80 4.75
N ASP A 168 6.40 2.07 6.02
CA ASP A 168 5.48 1.74 7.11
C ASP A 168 4.20 2.57 6.96
N ASN A 169 3.08 2.04 7.46
CA ASN A 169 1.76 2.62 7.26
C ASN A 169 0.92 2.55 8.54
N LEU A 170 0.30 3.67 8.91
CA LEU A 170 -0.82 3.68 9.84
C LEU A 170 -2.12 3.97 9.07
N ALA A 171 -2.97 2.96 8.95
CA ALA A 171 -4.25 3.01 8.23
C ALA A 171 -5.40 3.29 9.20
N CYS A 172 -5.97 4.48 9.14
CA CYS A 172 -7.06 4.94 10.01
C CYS A 172 -8.41 4.86 9.28
N CYS A 173 -9.34 4.06 9.80
CA CYS A 173 -10.69 3.96 9.28
C CYS A 173 -11.51 5.18 9.71
N ALA A 174 -11.74 6.11 8.78
CA ALA A 174 -12.41 7.36 9.08
C ALA A 174 -13.94 7.25 8.91
N VAL A 175 -14.40 6.57 7.86
CA VAL A 175 -15.83 6.41 7.53
C VAL A 175 -16.08 5.02 6.96
N GLY A 176 -17.23 4.43 7.28
CA GLY A 176 -17.59 3.10 6.81
C GLY A 176 -16.84 2.00 7.55
N ARG A 177 -16.59 0.88 6.89
CA ARG A 177 -15.89 -0.27 7.48
C ARG A 177 -14.86 -0.84 6.51
N ARG A 178 -13.71 -1.23 7.04
CA ARG A 178 -12.63 -1.82 6.24
C ARG A 178 -12.28 -3.21 6.75
N ARG A 179 -12.13 -4.18 5.86
CA ARG A 179 -11.53 -5.47 6.19
C ARG A 179 -10.15 -5.54 5.58
N PHE A 180 -9.19 -6.00 6.37
CA PHE A 180 -7.82 -6.22 5.98
C PHE A 180 -7.45 -7.68 6.17
N THR A 181 -6.89 -8.32 5.15
CA THR A 181 -6.21 -9.63 5.27
C THR A 181 -4.74 -9.45 4.93
N LEU A 182 -3.88 -9.64 5.92
CA LEU A 182 -2.45 -9.39 5.87
C LEU A 182 -1.64 -10.69 5.80
N PHE A 183 -0.48 -10.63 5.16
CA PHE A 183 0.49 -11.72 5.13
C PHE A 183 1.91 -11.20 5.37
N PRO A 184 2.75 -11.97 6.07
CA PRO A 184 4.17 -11.64 6.22
C PRO A 184 4.88 -11.47 4.87
N PRO A 185 5.93 -10.64 4.77
CA PRO A 185 6.65 -10.37 3.53
C PRO A 185 7.12 -11.64 2.79
N GLU A 186 7.49 -12.69 3.53
CA GLU A 186 8.00 -13.96 3.02
C GLU A 186 6.98 -14.73 2.17
N GLN A 187 5.69 -14.41 2.30
CA GLN A 187 4.60 -15.07 1.58
C GLN A 187 4.48 -14.65 0.11
N PHE A 188 5.34 -13.74 -0.39
CA PHE A 188 5.29 -13.25 -1.77
C PHE A 188 5.25 -14.37 -2.84
N ARG A 189 5.93 -15.50 -2.60
CA ARG A 189 5.95 -16.66 -3.50
C ARG A 189 4.61 -17.39 -3.54
N ASN A 190 3.86 -17.35 -2.43
CA ASN A 190 2.61 -18.07 -2.24
C ASN A 190 1.39 -17.24 -2.67
N LEU A 191 1.58 -15.93 -2.87
CA LEU A 191 0.55 -14.98 -3.33
C LEU A 191 0.44 -14.85 -4.85
N TYR A 192 1.31 -15.51 -5.63
CA TYR A 192 1.25 -15.51 -7.10
C TYR A 192 1.15 -14.08 -7.68
N LEU A 193 2.19 -13.30 -7.46
CA LEU A 193 2.25 -11.90 -7.92
C LEU A 193 2.08 -11.80 -9.43
N GLY A 194 1.28 -10.83 -9.86
CA GLY A 194 1.08 -10.46 -11.25
C GLY A 194 2.28 -9.74 -11.86
N PRO A 195 2.13 -9.23 -13.10
CA PRO A 195 3.18 -8.51 -13.80
C PRO A 195 3.68 -7.30 -13.02
N VAL A 196 4.99 -7.07 -13.06
CA VAL A 196 5.66 -5.95 -12.37
C VAL A 196 5.52 -4.61 -13.09
N ASP A 197 5.21 -4.66 -14.39
CA ASP A 197 5.12 -3.52 -15.31
C ASP A 197 3.68 -3.23 -15.78
N ASN A 198 2.75 -4.18 -15.63
CA ASN A 198 1.32 -3.98 -15.83
C ASN A 198 0.58 -4.10 -14.49
N THR A 199 0.46 -2.98 -13.78
CA THR A 199 -0.09 -2.92 -12.42
C THR A 199 -1.33 -2.01 -12.35
N PRO A 200 -2.41 -2.40 -11.64
CA PRO A 200 -3.58 -1.54 -11.49
C PRO A 200 -3.32 -0.20 -10.79
N ALA A 201 -2.39 -0.18 -9.83
CA ALA A 201 -2.12 0.98 -8.97
C ALA A 201 -0.63 1.17 -8.63
N GLY A 202 0.29 0.74 -9.50
CA GLY A 202 1.73 0.94 -9.33
C GLY A 202 2.47 -0.12 -8.50
N ARG A 203 1.77 -1.15 -8.03
CA ARG A 203 2.32 -2.30 -7.32
C ARG A 203 1.88 -3.60 -7.98
N ALA A 204 2.78 -4.58 -8.05
CA ALA A 204 2.39 -5.94 -8.40
C ALA A 204 1.39 -6.46 -7.34
N ILE A 205 0.31 -7.05 -7.80
CA ILE A 205 -0.77 -7.55 -6.94
C ILE A 205 -0.86 -9.07 -7.01
N SER A 206 -1.39 -9.71 -5.97
CA SER A 206 -1.75 -11.12 -5.99
C SER A 206 -2.76 -11.41 -7.11
N MET A 207 -2.51 -12.48 -7.87
CA MET A 207 -3.43 -12.93 -8.90
C MET A 207 -4.63 -13.74 -8.35
N VAL A 208 -4.61 -14.08 -7.06
CA VAL A 208 -5.62 -14.91 -6.41
C VAL A 208 -6.86 -14.07 -6.06
N ASP A 209 -8.06 -14.57 -6.39
CA ASP A 209 -9.30 -14.01 -5.85
C ASP A 209 -9.57 -14.61 -4.47
N PHE A 210 -9.58 -13.77 -3.44
CA PHE A 210 -9.73 -14.20 -2.06
C PHE A 210 -11.16 -14.66 -1.75
N HIS A 211 -12.16 -14.17 -2.47
CA HIS A 211 -13.54 -14.62 -2.30
C HIS A 211 -13.82 -15.97 -2.97
N ALA A 212 -12.98 -16.37 -3.94
CA ALA A 212 -13.13 -17.60 -4.70
C ALA A 212 -11.76 -18.13 -5.15
N PRO A 213 -10.92 -18.60 -4.20
CA PRO A 213 -9.55 -19.02 -4.52
C PRO A 213 -9.55 -20.29 -5.38
N ASP A 214 -9.00 -20.19 -6.60
CA ASP A 214 -8.72 -21.35 -7.45
C ASP A 214 -7.46 -22.07 -6.96
N PHE A 215 -7.61 -23.00 -6.03
CA PHE A 215 -6.50 -23.79 -5.49
C PHE A 215 -5.90 -24.79 -6.47
N ALA A 216 -6.57 -25.11 -7.58
CA ALA A 216 -5.97 -25.93 -8.64
C ALA A 216 -4.94 -25.10 -9.41
N ARG A 217 -5.25 -23.83 -9.70
CA ARG A 217 -4.33 -22.89 -10.35
C ARG A 217 -3.29 -22.31 -9.39
N PHE A 218 -3.67 -22.08 -8.14
CA PHE A 218 -2.85 -21.43 -7.12
C PHE A 218 -2.64 -22.31 -5.86
N PRO A 219 -2.08 -23.53 -5.98
CA PRO A 219 -2.02 -24.47 -4.87
C PRO A 219 -1.24 -23.96 -3.64
N ARG A 220 -0.20 -23.14 -3.84
CA ARG A 220 0.59 -22.55 -2.74
C ARG A 220 -0.17 -21.48 -1.96
N PHE A 221 -1.32 -21.01 -2.44
CA PHE A 221 -2.11 -20.05 -1.68
C PHE A 221 -2.61 -20.64 -0.36
N ARG A 222 -2.78 -21.98 -0.28
CA ARG A 222 -3.05 -22.69 0.98
C ARG A 222 -1.96 -22.46 2.02
N GLU A 223 -0.69 -22.38 1.60
CA GLU A 223 0.41 -22.02 2.50
C GLU A 223 0.27 -20.57 2.95
N ALA A 224 0.03 -19.62 2.04
CA ALA A 224 -0.18 -18.21 2.41
C ALA A 224 -1.30 -18.05 3.46
N LEU A 225 -2.41 -18.77 3.30
CA LEU A 225 -3.55 -18.73 4.22
C LEU A 225 -3.21 -19.16 5.65
N GLN A 226 -2.25 -20.07 5.85
CA GLN A 226 -1.80 -20.49 7.18
C GLN A 226 -1.08 -19.35 7.94
N HIS A 227 -0.55 -18.36 7.22
CA HIS A 227 0.12 -17.19 7.77
C HIS A 227 -0.73 -15.92 7.67
N ALA A 228 -1.98 -16.04 7.20
CA ALA A 228 -2.86 -14.90 7.03
C ALA A 228 -3.31 -14.36 8.38
N GLN A 229 -3.34 -13.03 8.50
CA GLN A 229 -3.93 -12.34 9.63
C GLN A 229 -5.09 -11.44 9.16
N ILE A 230 -6.19 -11.39 9.89
CA ILE A 230 -7.39 -10.65 9.49
C ILE A 230 -7.86 -9.68 10.59
N THR A 231 -8.36 -8.52 10.17
CA THR A 231 -9.13 -7.63 11.03
C THR A 231 -10.20 -6.88 10.24
N GLU A 232 -11.27 -6.51 10.92
CA GLU A 232 -12.20 -5.49 10.47
C GLU A 232 -12.03 -4.24 11.32
N LEU A 233 -12.00 -3.08 10.68
CA LEU A 233 -11.88 -1.77 11.31
C LEU A 233 -13.22 -1.05 11.24
N GLU A 234 -13.67 -0.57 12.39
CA GLU A 234 -14.81 0.34 12.53
C GLU A 234 -14.33 1.81 12.44
N PRO A 235 -15.23 2.80 12.22
CA PRO A 235 -14.85 4.20 12.26
C PRO A 235 -14.17 4.56 13.58
N GLY A 236 -12.97 5.12 13.51
CA GLY A 236 -12.14 5.45 14.67
C GLY A 236 -10.96 4.49 14.89
N ASP A 237 -10.99 3.29 14.33
CA ASP A 237 -9.91 2.32 14.49
C ASP A 237 -8.72 2.63 13.58
N ALA A 238 -7.53 2.24 14.03
CA ALA A 238 -6.31 2.30 13.23
C ALA A 238 -5.59 0.94 13.18
N LEU A 239 -4.98 0.63 12.03
CA LEU A 239 -4.15 -0.54 11.80
C LEU A 239 -2.74 -0.09 11.43
N PHE A 240 -1.75 -0.52 12.22
CA PHE A 240 -0.36 -0.43 11.83
C PHE A 240 -0.01 -1.59 10.87
N ILE A 241 0.55 -1.25 9.72
CA ILE A 241 1.03 -2.20 8.71
C ILE A 241 2.54 -1.92 8.54
N PRO A 242 3.41 -2.84 8.99
CA PRO A 242 4.84 -2.68 8.79
C PRO A 242 5.19 -2.74 7.31
N SER A 243 6.29 -2.08 6.95
CA SER A 243 6.90 -2.13 5.62
C SER A 243 6.93 -3.56 5.05
N MET A 244 6.60 -3.68 3.77
CA MET A 244 6.62 -4.90 2.96
C MET A 244 5.57 -5.97 3.31
N TRP A 245 4.71 -5.75 4.30
CA TRP A 245 3.57 -6.64 4.55
C TRP A 245 2.56 -6.59 3.40
N TRP A 246 2.14 -7.77 2.97
CA TRP A 246 1.11 -7.92 1.94
C TRP A 246 -0.25 -7.70 2.57
N HIS A 247 -1.13 -6.92 1.94
CA HIS A 247 -2.44 -6.60 2.47
C HIS A 247 -3.50 -6.57 1.37
N HIS A 248 -4.52 -7.41 1.53
CA HIS A 248 -5.80 -7.33 0.81
C HIS A 248 -6.75 -6.41 1.57
N VAL A 249 -7.44 -5.51 0.87
CA VAL A 249 -8.27 -4.48 1.51
C VAL A 249 -9.66 -4.45 0.89
N GLU A 250 -10.69 -4.51 1.74
CA GLU A 250 -12.08 -4.43 1.32
C GLU A 250 -12.77 -3.21 1.96
N GLY A 251 -13.52 -2.46 1.15
CA GLY A 251 -14.52 -1.51 1.63
C GLY A 251 -15.87 -2.19 1.78
N LEU A 252 -16.41 -2.22 2.99
CA LEU A 252 -17.62 -3.00 3.29
C LEU A 252 -18.90 -2.15 3.25
N ALA A 253 -18.79 -0.84 3.45
CA ALA A 253 -19.94 0.08 3.45
C ALA A 253 -20.21 0.67 2.05
N PRO A 254 -21.40 1.26 1.81
CA PRO A 254 -21.68 2.00 0.58
C PRO A 254 -20.76 3.21 0.34
N PHE A 255 -20.27 3.83 1.42
CA PHE A 255 -19.30 4.92 1.39
C PHE A 255 -18.25 4.68 2.47
N ASN A 256 -16.98 4.64 2.06
CA ASN A 256 -15.85 4.38 2.94
C ASN A 256 -14.77 5.43 2.73
N VAL A 257 -14.14 5.82 3.83
CA VAL A 257 -12.98 6.71 3.83
C VAL A 257 -11.90 6.13 4.74
N LEU A 258 -10.71 5.94 4.19
CA LEU A 258 -9.51 5.54 4.91
C LEU A 258 -8.48 6.66 4.78
N MET A 259 -7.80 7.01 5.86
CA MET A 259 -6.64 7.90 5.83
C MET A 259 -5.40 7.11 6.21
N ASN A 260 -4.32 7.27 5.45
CA ASN A 260 -3.05 6.61 5.75
C ASN A 260 -1.95 7.63 6.00
N TYR A 261 -1.08 7.25 6.93
CA TYR A 261 0.12 8.00 7.31
C TYR A 261 1.31 7.09 7.03
N TRP A 262 2.18 7.53 6.13
CA TRP A 262 3.29 6.73 5.63
C TRP A 262 4.61 7.34 6.04
N TRP A 263 5.55 6.50 6.45
CA TRP A 263 6.91 6.95 6.74
C TRP A 263 7.95 5.87 6.44
N ARG A 264 9.21 6.29 6.48
CA ARG A 264 10.36 5.40 6.48
C ARG A 264 11.36 5.95 7.48
N ASP A 265 12.01 5.06 8.21
CA ASP A 265 13.14 5.42 9.06
C ASP A 265 14.44 5.61 8.26
N THR A 266 14.45 5.16 7.00
CA THR A 266 15.55 5.38 6.07
C THR A 266 15.42 6.71 5.33
N PRO A 267 16.54 7.42 5.05
CA PRO A 267 16.48 8.68 4.33
C PRO A 267 15.85 8.58 2.93
N ARG A 268 15.10 9.63 2.54
CA ARG A 268 14.40 9.66 1.25
C ARG A 268 15.34 9.54 0.04
N TRP A 269 16.54 10.09 0.14
CA TRP A 269 17.53 10.13 -0.94
C TRP A 269 18.12 8.76 -1.33
N LEU A 270 17.85 7.69 -0.56
CA LEU A 270 18.19 6.32 -0.94
C LEU A 270 17.33 5.78 -2.10
N GLY A 271 16.20 6.41 -2.42
CA GLY A 271 15.32 5.98 -3.51
C GLY A 271 14.46 4.76 -3.15
N GLN A 272 13.97 4.06 -4.19
CA GLN A 272 13.13 2.86 -4.06
C GLN A 272 13.92 1.61 -4.45
N PRO A 273 13.95 0.55 -3.61
CA PRO A 273 14.61 -0.71 -3.97
C PRO A 273 14.06 -1.36 -5.27
N GLN A 274 12.79 -1.10 -5.59
CA GLN A 274 12.16 -1.59 -6.84
C GLN A 274 12.87 -1.08 -8.09
N ASP A 275 13.44 0.13 -8.06
CA ASP A 275 14.17 0.69 -9.22
C ASP A 275 15.43 -0.15 -9.53
N ALA A 276 16.14 -0.58 -8.47
CA ALA A 276 17.29 -1.46 -8.60
C ALA A 276 16.89 -2.85 -9.12
N LEU A 277 15.79 -3.41 -8.62
CA LEU A 277 15.26 -4.70 -9.10
C LEU A 277 14.86 -4.61 -10.58
N ASN A 278 14.18 -3.55 -10.99
CA ASN A 278 13.78 -3.33 -12.39
C ASN A 278 15.00 -3.22 -13.30
N HIS A 279 16.03 -2.49 -12.88
CA HIS A 279 17.26 -2.39 -13.67
C HIS A 279 18.02 -3.72 -13.74
N ALA A 280 18.05 -4.49 -12.65
CA ALA A 280 18.64 -5.83 -12.65
C ALA A 280 17.84 -6.81 -13.54
N MET A 281 16.52 -6.68 -13.62
CA MET A 281 15.72 -7.46 -14.58
C MET A 281 16.09 -7.13 -16.02
N LEU A 282 16.32 -5.85 -16.34
CA LEU A 282 16.76 -5.41 -17.66
C LEU A 282 18.14 -5.94 -18.03
N SER A 283 19.11 -5.88 -17.11
CA SER A 283 20.53 -6.10 -17.44
C SER A 283 21.09 -7.48 -17.07
N ILE A 284 20.46 -8.21 -16.14
CA ILE A 284 21.01 -9.46 -15.57
C ILE A 284 20.12 -10.68 -15.83
N ARG A 285 18.79 -10.55 -15.76
CA ARG A 285 17.84 -11.69 -15.74
C ARG A 285 18.07 -12.73 -16.84
N ASP A 286 18.32 -12.25 -18.05
CA ASP A 286 18.38 -13.06 -19.27
C ASP A 286 19.82 -13.38 -19.72
N LEU A 287 20.83 -13.04 -18.91
CA LEU A 287 22.22 -13.46 -19.14
C LEU A 287 22.38 -14.98 -18.99
N PRO A 288 23.45 -15.58 -19.58
CA PRO A 288 23.85 -16.96 -19.33
C PRO A 288 24.00 -17.27 -17.83
N HIS A 289 23.76 -18.53 -17.45
CA HIS A 289 23.75 -18.93 -16.04
C HIS A 289 25.09 -18.63 -15.32
N GLU A 290 26.22 -18.84 -16.01
CA GLU A 290 27.55 -18.56 -15.48
C GLU A 290 27.79 -17.07 -15.21
N GLU A 291 27.32 -16.19 -16.09
CA GLU A 291 27.39 -14.73 -15.91
C GLU A 291 26.47 -14.26 -14.79
N LYS A 292 25.26 -14.82 -14.69
CA LYS A 292 24.33 -14.51 -13.59
C LYS A 292 24.90 -14.88 -12.23
N ARG A 293 25.65 -15.97 -12.13
CA ARG A 293 26.33 -16.36 -10.89
C ARG A 293 27.37 -15.32 -10.50
N ILE A 294 28.20 -14.86 -11.44
CA ILE A 294 29.19 -13.80 -11.19
C ILE A 294 28.52 -12.53 -10.70
N TRP A 295 27.43 -12.10 -11.36
CA TRP A 295 26.71 -10.90 -10.93
C TRP A 295 26.02 -11.07 -9.58
N ARG A 296 25.51 -12.26 -9.25
CA ARG A 296 24.99 -12.56 -7.91
C ARG A 296 26.09 -12.37 -6.87
N ASP A 297 27.26 -12.98 -7.08
CA ASP A 297 28.39 -12.88 -6.15
C ASP A 297 28.84 -11.40 -5.98
N LEU A 298 28.80 -10.60 -7.04
CA LEU A 298 29.09 -9.16 -6.98
C LEU A 298 28.01 -8.37 -6.20
N PHE A 299 26.74 -8.72 -6.36
CA PHE A 299 25.66 -8.11 -5.56
C PHE A 299 25.76 -8.50 -4.09
N ASP A 300 26.06 -9.76 -3.80
CA ASP A 300 26.30 -10.22 -2.43
C ASP A 300 27.47 -9.42 -1.82
N TYR A 301 28.60 -9.31 -2.53
CA TYR A 301 29.77 -8.57 -2.08
C TYR A 301 29.53 -7.06 -1.88
N TYR A 302 28.92 -6.35 -2.84
CA TYR A 302 28.78 -4.89 -2.79
C TYR A 302 27.49 -4.37 -2.13
N VAL A 303 26.43 -5.18 -2.06
CA VAL A 303 25.08 -4.71 -1.68
C VAL A 303 24.52 -5.44 -0.46
N PHE A 304 24.60 -6.77 -0.40
CA PHE A 304 23.90 -7.54 0.64
C PHE A 304 24.78 -7.86 1.86
N GLU A 305 26.07 -8.15 1.67
CA GLU A 305 27.02 -8.41 2.76
C GLU A 305 27.84 -7.15 3.10
N ASN A 306 28.39 -6.49 2.06
CA ASN A 306 28.99 -5.15 2.07
C ASN A 306 29.82 -4.76 3.32
N ASP A 307 30.66 -5.67 3.80
CA ASP A 307 31.47 -5.53 5.02
C ASP A 307 32.76 -4.71 4.83
N GLU A 308 33.61 -4.65 5.87
CA GLU A 308 34.87 -3.91 5.83
C GLU A 308 35.85 -4.45 4.76
N ALA A 309 35.77 -5.72 4.39
CA ALA A 309 36.66 -6.34 3.40
C ALA A 309 36.50 -5.70 2.01
N VAL A 310 35.29 -5.20 1.69
CA VAL A 310 34.99 -4.49 0.44
C VAL A 310 35.92 -3.30 0.22
N THR A 311 36.35 -2.63 1.29
CA THR A 311 37.14 -1.40 1.20
C THR A 311 38.51 -1.46 1.89
N ALA A 312 38.84 -2.58 2.54
CA ALA A 312 40.09 -2.76 3.31
C ALA A 312 41.36 -2.51 2.48
N HIS A 313 41.32 -2.82 1.18
CA HIS A 313 42.42 -2.66 0.25
C HIS A 313 42.43 -1.28 -0.47
N ILE A 314 41.49 -0.39 -0.15
CA ILE A 314 41.34 0.92 -0.77
C ILE A 314 41.64 2.01 0.29
N PRO A 315 42.59 2.94 0.03
CA PRO A 315 42.83 4.06 0.94
C PRO A 315 41.53 4.81 1.25
N GLU A 316 41.30 5.16 2.52
CA GLU A 316 40.03 5.75 2.99
C GLU A 316 39.55 6.93 2.12
N LYS A 317 40.46 7.85 1.78
CA LYS A 317 40.18 9.01 0.93
C LYS A 317 39.76 8.67 -0.51
N ALA A 318 39.95 7.43 -0.96
CA ALA A 318 39.65 6.95 -2.30
C ALA A 318 38.40 6.03 -2.37
N ARG A 319 37.79 5.66 -1.23
CA ARG A 319 36.64 4.72 -1.19
C ARG A 319 35.39 5.26 -1.90
N SER A 320 35.19 6.58 -1.90
CA SER A 320 34.11 7.26 -2.64
C SER A 320 32.72 6.71 -2.31
N VAL A 321 32.01 6.10 -3.27
CA VAL A 321 30.65 5.55 -3.09
C VAL A 321 30.63 4.20 -2.35
N LEU A 322 31.80 3.60 -2.13
CA LEU A 322 31.95 2.38 -1.31
C LEU A 322 32.07 2.70 0.18
N ASP A 323 32.16 3.98 0.55
CA ASP A 323 32.01 4.42 1.94
C ASP A 323 30.52 4.63 2.27
N ARG A 324 30.20 4.87 3.54
CA ARG A 324 28.83 5.13 3.98
C ARG A 324 28.19 6.25 3.16
N LEU A 325 27.08 5.94 2.51
CA LEU A 325 26.41 6.88 1.63
C LEU A 325 25.95 8.14 2.38
N THR A 326 26.30 9.27 1.80
CA THR A 326 25.78 10.61 2.08
C THR A 326 24.83 11.06 0.96
N PRO A 327 23.97 12.08 1.19
CA PRO A 327 23.13 12.65 0.14
C PRO A 327 23.90 13.02 -1.14
N GLN A 328 25.11 13.55 -0.99
CA GLN A 328 25.98 13.94 -2.10
C GLN A 328 26.49 12.72 -2.87
N SER A 329 26.96 11.67 -2.17
CA SER A 329 27.40 10.43 -2.82
C SER A 329 26.26 9.70 -3.52
N ALA A 330 25.07 9.64 -2.92
CA ALA A 330 23.88 9.05 -3.54
C ALA A 330 23.46 9.83 -4.80
N SER A 331 23.55 11.16 -4.78
CA SER A 331 23.32 12.00 -5.97
C SER A 331 24.32 11.71 -7.10
N ARG A 332 25.60 11.50 -6.77
CA ARG A 332 26.62 11.09 -7.76
C ARG A 332 26.27 9.75 -8.42
N ILE A 333 25.88 8.74 -7.62
CA ILE A 333 25.44 7.43 -8.16
C ILE A 333 24.23 7.61 -9.08
N ARG A 334 23.21 8.37 -8.64
CA ARG A 334 22.01 8.62 -9.44
C ARG A 334 22.34 9.27 -10.78
N ASN A 335 23.15 10.32 -10.78
CA ASN A 335 23.53 11.02 -12.01
C ASN A 335 24.35 10.14 -12.95
N PHE A 336 25.23 9.30 -12.41
CA PHE A 336 25.97 8.33 -13.21
C PHE A 336 25.02 7.34 -13.90
N ILE A 337 24.06 6.77 -13.16
CA ILE A 337 23.06 5.85 -13.71
C ILE A 337 22.21 6.55 -14.79
N LEU A 338 21.71 7.76 -14.52
CA LEU A 338 20.93 8.53 -15.49
C LEU A 338 21.69 8.78 -16.80
N GLN A 339 22.99 9.12 -16.71
CA GLN A 339 23.83 9.32 -17.89
C GLN A 339 24.06 8.03 -18.69
N GLN A 340 24.14 6.88 -18.04
CA GLN A 340 24.28 5.60 -18.75
C GLN A 340 22.98 5.21 -19.44
N LEU A 341 21.84 5.39 -18.76
CA LEU A 341 20.52 5.08 -19.32
C LEU A 341 20.15 5.99 -20.50
N GLY A 342 20.63 7.24 -20.53
CA GLY A 342 20.39 8.16 -21.65
C GLY A 342 21.28 7.95 -22.90
N LYS A 343 22.19 6.98 -22.89
CA LYS A 343 23.09 6.67 -24.02
C LYS A 343 22.60 5.54 -24.92
N GLY A 344 21.62 4.76 -24.47
CA GLY A 344 20.91 3.77 -25.29
C GLY A 344 19.71 4.41 -25.96
#